data_AF-A0A450XBD8-F1
#
_entry.id   AF-A0A450XBD8-F1
#
_cell.length_a   1.000
_cell.length_b   1.000
_cell.length_c   1.000
_cell.angle_alpha   90.00
_cell.angle_beta   90.00
_cell.angle_gamma   90.00
#
_symmetry.space_group_name_H-M   'P 1'
#
loop_
_entity.id
_entity.type
_entity.pdbx_description
1 polymer ?
#
loop_
_entity_poly.entity_id
_entity_poly.type
_entity_poly.pdbx_seq_one_letter_code
_entity_poly.pdbx_strand_id
1 'polypeptide(L)'
;PRRFGKSLLLSMLENYYDRNKADRFQELFGGLAIGKAPTAEHNRYFVLKWDFSEVSPQGDGEEIRRNLYRYLNTRMNAFSDYYQETLPDSIQIDPEDALASFQFLLNAVRKTGHALYLLIDEYDNFANELMMGRRDTEEGHYQ
;
A
#
# COMPACT_ATOMS: atom_id res chain seq x y z
N PRO A 1 -12.38 -15.51 -2.98
CA PRO A 1 -12.60 -15.80 -4.42
C PRO A 1 -12.16 -14.62 -5.30
N ARG A 2 -11.52 -14.87 -6.45
CA ARG A 2 -11.20 -13.80 -7.43
C ARG A 2 -12.50 -13.16 -7.90
N ARG A 3 -12.53 -11.82 -8.04
CA ARG A 3 -13.69 -11.00 -8.45
C ARG A 3 -14.86 -10.86 -7.45
N PHE A 4 -14.64 -11.11 -6.16
CA PHE A 4 -15.66 -10.93 -5.12
C PHE A 4 -15.85 -9.49 -4.62
N GLY A 5 -15.51 -8.48 -5.44
CA GLY A 5 -15.66 -7.07 -5.07
C GLY A 5 -14.58 -6.51 -4.12
N LYS A 6 -13.52 -7.27 -3.79
CA LYS A 6 -12.41 -6.79 -2.97
C LYS A 6 -11.80 -5.48 -3.49
N SER A 7 -11.51 -5.41 -4.79
CA SER A 7 -10.94 -4.20 -5.40
C SER A 7 -11.88 -2.99 -5.29
N LEU A 8 -13.19 -3.21 -5.40
CA LEU A 8 -14.19 -2.17 -5.20
C LEU A 8 -14.23 -1.71 -3.73
N LEU A 9 -14.17 -2.66 -2.79
CA LEU A 9 -14.10 -2.36 -1.36
C LEU A 9 -12.84 -1.55 -1.02
N LEU A 10 -11.67 -1.98 -1.50
CA LEU A 10 -10.41 -1.25 -1.28
C LEU A 10 -10.44 0.14 -1.88
N SER A 11 -10.94 0.29 -3.11
CA SER A 11 -11.11 1.60 -3.74
C SER A 11 -12.08 2.49 -2.97
N MET A 12 -13.16 1.91 -2.42
CA MET A 12 -14.08 2.64 -1.54
C MET A 12 -13.36 3.12 -0.28
N LEU A 13 -12.64 2.24 0.43
CA LEU A 13 -11.91 2.59 1.66
C LEU A 13 -10.83 3.64 1.39
N GLU A 14 -10.12 3.52 0.28
CA GLU A 14 -9.11 4.48 -0.16
C GLU A 14 -9.72 5.88 -0.30
N ASN A 15 -10.82 6.01 -1.04
CA ASN A 15 -11.46 7.30 -1.24
C ASN A 15 -12.20 7.82 0.00
N TYR A 16 -12.70 6.93 0.85
CA TYR A 16 -13.47 7.29 2.03
C TYR A 16 -12.59 7.83 3.17
N TYR A 17 -11.38 7.29 3.33
CA TYR A 17 -10.47 7.68 4.40
C TYR A 17 -9.40 8.69 4.01
N ASP A 18 -9.10 8.83 2.71
CA ASP A 18 -8.08 9.76 2.22
C ASP A 18 -8.45 11.23 2.51
N ARG A 19 -7.58 11.91 3.26
CA ARG A 19 -7.68 13.33 3.58
C ARG A 19 -7.73 14.23 2.35
N ASN A 20 -7.03 13.88 1.27
CA ASN A 20 -7.00 14.66 0.03
C ASN A 20 -8.31 14.55 -0.75
N LYS A 21 -9.22 13.64 -0.35
CA LYS A 21 -10.56 13.51 -0.93
C LYS A 21 -11.64 14.24 -0.13
N ALA A 22 -11.29 14.95 0.96
CA ALA A 22 -12.27 15.61 1.82
C ALA A 22 -13.22 16.53 1.02
N ASP A 23 -12.68 17.35 0.11
CA ASP A 23 -13.48 18.28 -0.71
C ASP A 23 -14.41 17.56 -1.70
N ARG A 24 -14.12 16.30 -2.03
CA ARG A 24 -14.90 15.46 -2.94
C ARG A 24 -15.81 14.47 -2.22
N PHE A 25 -15.86 14.48 -0.89
CA PHE A 25 -16.64 13.50 -0.12
C PHE A 25 -18.11 13.48 -0.54
N GLN A 26 -18.73 14.66 -0.69
CA GLN A 26 -20.14 14.76 -1.07
C GLN A 26 -20.39 14.25 -2.50
N GLU A 27 -19.47 14.53 -3.43
CA GLU A 27 -19.53 14.04 -4.81
C GLU A 27 -19.46 12.51 -4.86
N LEU A 28 -18.54 11.92 -4.11
CA LEU A 28 -18.26 10.48 -4.12
C LEU A 28 -19.26 9.66 -3.31
N PHE A 29 -19.72 10.19 -2.16
CA PHE A 29 -20.46 9.41 -1.18
C PHE A 29 -21.83 9.98 -0.80
N GLY A 30 -22.15 11.22 -1.16
CA GLY A 30 -23.35 11.92 -0.66
C GLY A 30 -24.69 11.23 -0.96
N GLY A 31 -24.76 10.49 -2.07
CA GLY A 31 -25.94 9.67 -2.42
C GLY A 31 -26.03 8.33 -1.67
N LEU A 32 -24.93 7.87 -1.09
CA LEU A 32 -24.77 6.55 -0.49
C LEU A 32 -25.06 6.56 1.01
N ALA A 33 -25.39 5.39 1.56
CA ALA A 33 -25.64 5.25 3.00
C ALA A 33 -24.45 5.75 3.85
N ILE A 34 -23.21 5.45 3.43
CA ILE A 34 -21.97 5.85 4.12
C ILE A 34 -21.65 7.35 4.03
N GLY A 35 -22.23 8.08 3.07
CA GLY A 35 -22.14 9.53 3.01
C GLY A 35 -23.28 10.24 3.73
N LYS A 36 -24.45 9.60 3.85
CA LYS A 36 -25.58 10.11 4.66
C LYS A 36 -25.34 9.95 6.16
N ALA A 37 -24.55 8.96 6.56
CA ALA A 37 -24.14 8.71 7.94
C ALA A 37 -22.63 8.46 7.99
N PRO A 38 -21.79 9.51 7.80
CA PRO A 38 -20.35 9.35 7.82
C PRO A 38 -19.85 8.99 9.22
N THR A 39 -18.79 8.18 9.27
CA THR A 39 -18.07 7.88 10.51
C THR A 39 -17.23 9.08 10.93
N ALA A 40 -16.90 9.22 12.22
CA ALA A 40 -16.03 10.31 12.71
C ALA A 40 -14.61 10.32 12.08
N GLU A 41 -14.25 9.25 11.37
CA GLU A 41 -12.93 8.96 10.82
C GLU A 41 -12.85 9.20 9.30
N HIS A 42 -13.95 9.61 8.64
CA HIS A 42 -13.94 9.87 7.20
C HIS A 42 -12.95 10.98 6.81
N ASN A 43 -12.18 10.77 5.74
CA ASN A 43 -11.15 11.69 5.24
C ASN A 43 -10.13 12.18 6.28
N ARG A 44 -9.76 11.36 7.28
CA ARG A 44 -8.80 11.76 8.33
C ARG A 44 -7.39 11.20 8.18
N TYR A 45 -7.15 10.36 7.17
CA TYR A 45 -5.92 9.60 7.07
C TYR A 45 -5.11 9.96 5.83
N PHE A 46 -3.80 9.76 5.94
CA PHE A 46 -2.98 9.49 4.78
C PHE A 46 -3.21 8.03 4.39
N VAL A 47 -3.54 7.74 3.15
CA VAL A 47 -3.78 6.37 2.68
C VAL A 47 -2.61 5.90 1.83
N LEU A 48 -2.11 4.69 2.12
CA LEU A 48 -1.12 3.98 1.32
C LEU A 48 -1.65 2.59 0.99
N LYS A 49 -1.59 2.18 -0.28
CA LYS A 49 -1.96 0.83 -0.72
C LYS A 49 -0.73 0.06 -1.20
N TRP A 50 -0.58 -1.15 -0.69
CA TRP A 50 0.32 -2.19 -1.21
C TRP A 50 -0.51 -3.35 -1.75
N ASP A 51 -0.32 -3.61 -3.03
CA ASP A 51 -0.89 -4.69 -3.81
C ASP A 51 0.25 -5.63 -4.22
N PHE A 52 0.37 -6.75 -3.50
CA PHE A 52 1.50 -7.66 -3.68
C PHE A 52 1.39 -8.51 -4.95
N SER A 53 0.27 -8.44 -5.68
CA SER A 53 0.15 -9.08 -7.00
C SER A 53 1.09 -8.48 -8.05
N GLU A 54 1.62 -7.28 -7.80
CA GLU A 54 2.58 -6.59 -8.67
C GLU A 54 4.05 -6.94 -8.37
N VAL A 55 4.30 -7.73 -7.33
CA VAL A 55 5.66 -8.15 -6.94
C VAL A 55 5.91 -9.54 -7.48
N SER A 56 6.91 -9.68 -8.37
CA SER A 56 7.34 -10.99 -8.84
C SER A 56 8.00 -11.79 -7.71
N PRO A 57 7.49 -12.98 -7.36
CA PRO A 57 8.12 -13.89 -6.39
C PRO A 57 9.13 -14.84 -7.05
N GLN A 58 9.46 -14.64 -8.33
CA GLN A 58 10.42 -15.47 -9.06
C GLN A 58 11.86 -15.00 -8.81
N GLY A 59 12.80 -15.95 -8.84
CA GLY A 59 14.23 -15.72 -8.66
C GLY A 59 14.76 -16.23 -7.33
N ASP A 60 16.04 -15.94 -7.06
CA ASP A 60 16.64 -16.23 -5.77
C ASP A 60 16.16 -15.24 -4.68
N GLY A 61 16.55 -15.49 -3.43
CA GLY A 61 16.15 -14.65 -2.30
C GLY A 61 16.55 -13.18 -2.44
N GLU A 62 17.68 -12.89 -3.09
CA GLU A 62 18.14 -11.51 -3.32
C GLU A 62 17.36 -10.84 -4.45
N GLU A 63 17.00 -11.58 -5.49
CA GLU A 63 16.14 -11.11 -6.57
C GLU A 63 14.75 -10.72 -6.06
N ILE A 64 14.15 -11.60 -5.26
CA ILE A 64 12.85 -11.38 -4.63
C ILE A 64 12.91 -10.16 -3.70
N ARG A 65 13.94 -10.07 -2.85
CA ARG A 65 14.14 -8.92 -1.95
C ARG A 65 14.23 -7.62 -2.75
N ARG A 66 15.03 -7.59 -3.81
CA ARG A 66 15.20 -6.42 -4.68
C ARG A 66 13.89 -6.02 -5.37
N ASN A 67 13.12 -6.99 -5.87
CA ASN A 67 11.82 -6.75 -6.49
C ASN A 67 10.82 -6.15 -5.49
N LEU A 68 10.77 -6.69 -4.27
CA LEU A 68 9.94 -6.16 -3.19
C LEU A 68 10.34 -4.73 -2.82
N TYR A 69 11.64 -4.47 -2.64
CA TYR A 69 12.11 -3.14 -2.24
C TYR A 69 11.85 -2.10 -3.33
N ARG A 70 12.08 -2.46 -4.60
CA ARG A 70 11.74 -1.59 -5.75
C ARG A 70 10.24 -1.24 -5.76
N TYR A 71 9.39 -2.23 -5.53
CA TYR A 71 7.94 -2.04 -5.47
C TYR A 71 7.54 -1.07 -4.35
N LEU A 72 7.98 -1.34 -3.12
CA LEU A 72 7.65 -0.53 -1.95
C LEU A 72 8.15 0.91 -2.12
N ASN A 73 9.40 1.09 -2.55
CA ASN A 73 9.98 2.41 -2.80
C ASN A 73 9.22 3.19 -3.88
N THR A 74 8.79 2.51 -4.95
CA THR A 74 7.92 3.13 -5.98
C THR A 74 6.59 3.60 -5.39
N ARG A 75 5.96 2.78 -4.53
CA ARG A 75 4.71 3.14 -3.86
C ARG A 75 4.87 4.32 -2.91
N MET A 76 5.99 4.38 -2.18
CA MET A 76 6.28 5.49 -1.26
C MET A 76 6.62 6.78 -1.99
N ASN A 77 7.30 6.72 -3.13
CA ASN A 77 7.50 7.89 -4.00
C ASN A 77 6.16 8.45 -4.49
N ALA A 78 5.29 7.60 -5.05
CA ALA A 78 3.97 8.02 -5.52
C ALA A 78 3.12 8.62 -4.38
N PHE A 79 3.23 8.06 -3.17
CA PHE A 79 2.61 8.63 -1.97
C PHE A 79 3.16 10.03 -1.65
N SER A 80 4.49 10.21 -1.68
CA SER A 80 5.12 11.52 -1.44
C SER A 80 4.64 12.57 -2.45
N ASP A 81 4.55 12.19 -3.73
CA ASP A 81 4.09 13.09 -4.79
C ASP A 81 2.61 13.46 -4.62
N TYR A 82 1.77 12.48 -4.30
CA TYR A 82 0.33 12.69 -4.13
C TYR A 82 0.00 13.59 -2.92
N TYR A 83 0.76 13.47 -1.84
CA TYR A 83 0.54 14.23 -0.60
C TYR A 83 1.46 15.45 -0.44
N GLN A 84 2.19 15.86 -1.49
CA GLN A 84 3.21 16.92 -1.42
C GLN A 84 2.74 18.24 -0.79
N GLU A 85 1.45 18.60 -0.95
CA GLU A 85 0.87 19.83 -0.40
C GLU A 85 0.52 19.71 1.10
N THR A 86 0.40 18.49 1.60
CA THR A 86 -0.05 18.19 2.98
C THR A 86 1.06 17.62 3.86
N LEU A 87 2.11 17.07 3.26
CA LEU A 87 3.32 16.66 3.96
C LEU A 87 4.22 17.88 4.18
N PRO A 88 4.83 18.00 5.37
CA PRO A 88 5.70 19.14 5.68
C PRO A 88 7.05 19.06 4.96
N ASP A 89 7.52 17.84 4.70
CA ASP A 89 8.81 17.54 4.09
C ASP A 89 8.63 16.45 3.03
N SER A 90 9.49 16.43 2.00
CA SER A 90 9.57 15.30 1.08
C SER A 90 10.05 14.03 1.82
N ILE A 91 9.58 12.88 1.36
CA ILE A 91 9.96 11.60 1.94
C ILE A 91 11.29 11.16 1.32
N GLN A 92 12.30 10.94 2.16
CA GLN A 92 13.54 10.34 1.72
C GLN A 92 13.33 8.87 1.34
N ILE A 93 13.81 8.47 0.17
CA ILE A 93 13.78 7.09 -0.31
C ILE A 93 15.20 6.55 -0.40
N ASP A 94 15.46 5.45 0.30
CA ASP A 94 16.64 4.62 0.13
C ASP A 94 16.34 3.53 -0.92
N PRO A 95 17.02 3.53 -2.09
CA PRO A 95 16.79 2.55 -3.15
C PRO A 95 17.06 1.10 -2.73
N GLU A 96 17.95 0.88 -1.77
CA GLU A 96 18.43 -0.44 -1.33
C GLU A 96 17.80 -0.90 -0.01
N ASP A 97 17.09 0.00 0.70
CA ASP A 97 16.39 -0.29 1.94
C ASP A 97 14.98 0.33 2.01
N ALA A 98 13.98 -0.42 1.56
CA ALA A 98 12.60 0.00 1.64
C ALA A 98 12.07 0.13 3.09
N LEU A 99 12.70 -0.53 4.08
CA LEU A 99 12.30 -0.37 5.48
C LEU A 99 12.74 0.99 6.00
N ALA A 100 13.96 1.43 5.65
CA ALA A 100 14.41 2.78 5.95
C ALA A 100 13.50 3.83 5.30
N SER A 101 13.19 3.68 4.00
CA SER A 101 12.22 4.52 3.29
C SER A 101 10.86 4.60 4.00
N PHE A 102 10.34 3.45 4.46
CA PHE A 102 9.06 3.40 5.17
C PHE A 102 9.12 4.10 6.53
N GLN A 103 10.24 4.01 7.26
CA GLN A 103 10.44 4.77 8.48
C GLN A 103 10.46 6.28 8.23
N PHE A 104 11.10 6.75 7.16
CA PHE A 104 11.08 8.16 6.77
C PHE A 104 9.65 8.63 6.46
N LEU A 105 8.87 7.82 5.72
CA LEU A 105 7.46 8.10 5.46
C LEU A 105 6.65 8.22 6.75
N LEU A 106 6.76 7.25 7.65
CA LEU A 106 6.03 7.27 8.93
C LEU A 106 6.39 8.48 9.78
N ASN A 107 7.67 8.88 9.79
CA ASN A 107 8.12 10.07 10.49
C ASN A 107 7.53 11.35 9.87
N ALA A 108 7.47 11.45 8.55
CA ALA A 108 6.86 12.59 7.85
C ALA A 108 5.36 12.69 8.17
N VAL A 109 4.63 11.57 8.10
CA VAL A 109 3.20 11.51 8.45
C VAL A 109 2.98 11.91 9.91
N ARG A 110 3.79 11.39 10.85
CA ARG A 110 3.64 11.67 12.29
C ARG A 110 3.78 13.16 12.62
N LYS A 111 4.63 13.91 11.90
CA LYS A 111 4.79 15.36 12.08
C LYS A 111 3.50 16.15 11.81
N THR A 112 2.58 15.59 11.03
CA THR A 112 1.29 16.23 10.71
C THR A 112 0.24 16.05 11.80
N GLY A 113 0.47 15.17 12.78
CA GLY A 113 -0.55 14.78 13.76
C GLY A 113 -1.65 13.85 13.23
N HIS A 114 -1.52 13.34 12.00
CA HIS A 114 -2.46 12.40 11.40
C HIS A 114 -1.86 10.98 11.33
N ALA A 115 -2.72 9.99 11.13
CA ALA A 115 -2.32 8.59 11.00
C ALA A 115 -2.23 8.14 9.54
N LEU A 116 -1.42 7.11 9.30
CA LEU A 116 -1.35 6.38 8.04
C LEU A 116 -2.35 5.21 8.08
N TYR A 117 -3.22 5.12 7.09
CA TYR A 117 -4.07 3.97 6.83
C TYR A 117 -3.42 3.12 5.73
N LEU A 118 -2.85 1.97 6.12
CA LEU A 118 -2.17 1.06 5.20
C LEU A 118 -3.13 -0.05 4.73
N LEU A 119 -3.42 -0.06 3.43
CA LEU A 119 -4.16 -1.13 2.77
C LEU A 119 -3.17 -2.16 2.21
N ILE A 120 -3.34 -3.43 2.58
CA ILE A 120 -2.53 -4.55 2.08
C ILE A 120 -3.45 -5.50 1.32
N ASP A 121 -3.13 -5.79 0.07
CA ASP A 121 -3.84 -6.72 -0.80
C ASP A 121 -2.91 -7.80 -1.36
N GLU A 122 -3.46 -8.98 -1.62
CA GLU A 122 -2.79 -10.16 -2.22
C GLU A 122 -1.47 -10.60 -1.56
N TYR A 123 -1.22 -10.21 -0.30
CA TYR A 123 -0.03 -10.62 0.46
C TYR A 123 0.03 -12.13 0.68
N ASP A 124 -1.12 -12.75 0.96
CA ASP A 124 -1.23 -14.20 1.14
C ASP A 124 -0.90 -14.95 -0.16
N ASN A 125 -1.38 -14.46 -1.30
CA ASN A 125 -1.03 -15.02 -2.61
C ASN A 125 0.48 -14.94 -2.85
N PHE A 126 1.09 -13.77 -2.63
CA PHE A 126 2.53 -13.59 -2.75
C PHE A 126 3.32 -14.52 -1.83
N ALA A 127 2.95 -14.62 -0.55
CA ALA A 127 3.60 -15.52 0.41
C ALA A 127 3.49 -17.00 0.00
N ASN A 128 2.33 -17.43 -0.53
CA ASN A 128 2.14 -18.79 -1.01
C ASN A 128 3.03 -19.10 -2.22
N GLU A 129 3.15 -18.16 -3.17
CA GLU A 129 4.02 -18.32 -4.34
C GLU A 129 5.51 -18.44 -3.94
N LEU A 130 5.96 -17.66 -2.96
CA LEU A 130 7.31 -17.78 -2.39
C LEU A 130 7.59 -19.16 -1.76
N MET A 131 6.59 -19.73 -1.07
CA MET A 131 6.72 -21.03 -0.44
C MET A 131 6.72 -22.18 -1.45
N MET A 132 5.99 -22.05 -2.56
CA MET A 132 5.98 -23.03 -3.64
C MET A 132 7.29 -22.99 -4.44
N GLY A 133 7.79 -21.80 -4.81
CA GLY A 133 9.04 -21.66 -5.55
C GLY A 133 10.28 -22.20 -4.82
N ARG A 134 10.24 -22.22 -3.47
CA ARG A 134 11.28 -22.88 -2.64
C ARG A 134 11.23 -24.41 -2.68
N ARG A 135 10.04 -25.00 -2.84
CA ARG A 135 9.90 -26.47 -2.92
C ARG A 135 10.44 -27.02 -4.24
N ASP A 136 10.18 -26.32 -5.34
CA ASP A 136 10.65 -26.72 -6.68
C ASP A 136 12.19 -26.65 -6.79
N THR A 137 12.84 -25.76 -6.04
CA THR A 137 14.30 -25.67 -5.98
C THR A 137 14.94 -26.75 -5.10
N GLU A 138 14.26 -27.24 -4.07
CA GLU A 138 14.76 -28.33 -3.21
C GLU A 138 14.63 -29.72 -3.86
N GLU A 139 13.58 -29.97 -4.66
CA GLU A 139 13.39 -31.26 -5.35
C GLU A 139 14.36 -31.48 -6.52
N GLY A 140 14.89 -30.41 -7.13
CA GLY A 140 15.88 -30.48 -8.22
C GLY A 140 17.30 -30.86 -7.78
N HIS A 141 17.59 -30.87 -6.47
CA HIS A 141 18.92 -31.23 -5.91
C HIS A 141 19.06 -32.71 -5.56
N TYR A 142 18.02 -33.52 -5.78
CA TYR A 142 18.03 -34.98 -5.62
C TYR A 142 17.78 -35.70 -6.95
N GLN A 143 18.58 -35.39 -7.98
CA GLN A 143 18.71 -36.23 -9.19
C GLN A 143 20.16 -36.34 -9.60
#